data_AF-A0A383F6D7-F1
#
_entry.id   AF-A0A383F6D7-F1
#
_cell.length_a   1.000
_cell.length_b   1.000
_cell.length_c   1.000
_cell.angle_alpha   90.00
_cell.angle_beta   90.00
_cell.angle_gamma   90.00
#
_symmetry.space_group_name_H-M   'P 1'
#
loop_
_entity.id
_entity.type
_entity.pdbx_description
1 polymer ?
#
loop_
_entity_poly.entity_id
_entity_poly.type
_entity_poly.pdbx_seq_one_letter_code
_entity_poly.pdbx_strand_id
1 'polypeptide(L)'
;MSKQDAGPRAPVALMISMLLLSLVPTVAAAEVALTAFPTAQTADPGSTAEYTINVRNDGENEMTVQLSASQGAECQGYTSTVEQVQGTIAEGEAEDVTLFVNLSANAAESCETTVSAVANEVGGDPTPGQADVTVTTTRGDGGGG
;
A
#
# COMPACT_ATOMS: atom_id res chain seq x y z
N MET A 1 16.96 -43.89 62.52
CA MET A 1 18.19 -44.06 61.70
C MET A 1 17.84 -44.92 60.50
N SER A 2 17.94 -44.30 59.32
CA SER A 2 17.41 -44.75 58.04
C SER A 2 18.24 -45.84 57.36
N LYS A 3 17.56 -46.76 56.66
CA LYS A 3 18.07 -47.67 55.61
C LYS A 3 16.83 -48.37 55.02
N GLN A 4 16.55 -48.47 53.72
CA GLN A 4 17.35 -48.42 52.51
C GLN A 4 16.38 -48.29 51.31
N ASP A 5 16.88 -47.73 50.21
CA ASP A 5 16.22 -47.53 48.91
C ASP A 5 15.48 -48.74 48.32
N ALA A 6 14.33 -48.45 47.69
CA ALA A 6 13.73 -49.29 46.66
C ALA A 6 13.05 -48.37 45.63
N GLY A 7 13.76 -48.06 44.54
CA GLY A 7 13.12 -47.51 43.34
C GLY A 7 12.40 -48.62 42.56
N PRO A 8 11.24 -48.30 41.95
CA PRO A 8 10.93 -48.92 40.68
C PRO A 8 10.45 -47.92 39.63
N ARG A 9 11.19 -47.89 38.52
CA ARG A 9 10.71 -47.93 37.12
C ARG A 9 9.46 -47.10 36.79
N ALA A 10 9.70 -45.96 36.15
CA ALA A 10 8.68 -45.17 35.47
C ALA A 10 7.97 -45.95 34.35
N PRO A 11 6.65 -45.77 34.17
CA PRO A 11 6.04 -45.84 32.87
C PRO A 11 5.90 -44.41 32.30
N VAL A 12 6.59 -44.16 31.20
CA VAL A 12 6.40 -42.98 30.35
C VAL A 12 4.97 -43.02 29.82
N ALA A 13 4.09 -42.18 30.38
CA ALA A 13 2.76 -41.95 29.83
C ALA A 13 2.92 -41.10 28.56
N LEU A 14 2.86 -41.75 27.41
CA LEU A 14 2.88 -41.17 26.08
C LEU A 14 1.67 -40.24 25.90
N MET A 15 1.84 -38.95 26.21
CA MET A 15 0.89 -37.88 25.86
C MET A 15 0.91 -37.70 24.34
N ILE A 16 0.08 -38.46 23.62
CA ILE A 16 -0.26 -38.17 22.22
C ILE A 16 -1.20 -36.96 22.27
N SER A 17 -0.60 -35.76 22.34
CA SER A 17 -1.30 -34.52 22.05
C SER A 17 -1.57 -34.51 20.55
N MET A 18 -2.79 -34.84 20.18
CA MET A 18 -3.30 -34.79 18.81
C MET A 18 -3.32 -33.32 18.39
N LEU A 19 -2.19 -32.86 17.84
CA LEU A 19 -2.05 -31.56 17.21
C LEU A 19 -2.94 -31.56 15.96
N LEU A 20 -4.21 -31.22 16.15
CA LEU A 20 -5.11 -30.86 15.06
C LEU A 20 -4.58 -29.56 14.48
N LEU A 21 -3.73 -29.68 13.46
CA LEU A 21 -3.31 -28.56 12.64
C LEU A 21 -4.59 -28.09 11.91
N SER A 22 -5.28 -27.11 12.48
CA SER A 22 -6.42 -26.48 11.80
C SER A 22 -5.89 -25.82 10.54
N LEU A 23 -6.16 -26.40 9.38
CA LEU A 23 -5.96 -25.72 8.10
C LEU A 23 -7.00 -24.61 8.04
N VAL A 24 -6.64 -23.43 8.54
CA VAL A 24 -7.38 -22.22 8.21
C VAL A 24 -7.18 -22.03 6.71
N PRO A 25 -8.23 -22.01 5.88
CA PRO A 25 -8.07 -21.70 4.48
C PRO A 25 -7.44 -20.31 4.39
N THR A 26 -6.28 -20.20 3.74
CA THR A 26 -5.68 -18.90 3.42
C THR A 26 -6.47 -18.32 2.28
N VAL A 27 -7.21 -17.28 2.60
CA VAL A 27 -7.94 -16.49 1.64
C VAL A 27 -6.96 -15.50 0.99
N ALA A 28 -6.84 -15.51 -0.33
CA ALA A 28 -5.97 -14.57 -1.05
C ALA A 28 -6.66 -13.20 -1.12
N ALA A 29 -5.93 -12.13 -0.81
CA ALA A 29 -6.40 -10.77 -1.00
C ALA A 29 -6.30 -10.37 -2.48
N ALA A 30 -7.04 -9.35 -2.91
CA ALA A 30 -6.80 -8.75 -4.22
C ALA A 30 -5.33 -8.31 -4.36
N GLU A 31 -4.74 -8.48 -5.55
CA GLU A 31 -3.34 -8.10 -5.80
C GLU A 31 -3.29 -6.88 -6.72
N VAL A 32 -2.89 -5.75 -6.16
CA VAL A 32 -2.75 -4.47 -6.87
C VAL A 32 -1.32 -3.95 -6.72
N ALA A 33 -0.80 -3.32 -7.78
CA ALA A 33 0.48 -2.63 -7.76
C ALA A 33 0.33 -1.19 -8.24
N LEU A 34 1.10 -0.28 -7.63
CA LEU A 34 1.19 1.12 -8.05
C LEU A 34 2.61 1.44 -8.51
N THR A 35 2.73 2.18 -9.60
CA THR A 35 3.98 2.85 -9.98
C THR A 35 3.70 4.31 -10.36
N ALA A 36 4.74 5.16 -10.28
CA ALA A 36 4.61 6.58 -10.58
C ALA A 36 5.70 7.02 -11.56
N PHE A 37 5.33 7.92 -12.48
CA PHE A 37 6.26 8.55 -13.40
C PHE A 37 5.98 10.07 -13.56
N PRO A 38 6.98 10.93 -13.35
CA PRO A 38 8.27 10.64 -12.69
C PRO A 38 8.06 10.27 -11.20
N THR A 39 9.06 9.77 -10.49
CA THR A 39 8.96 9.59 -9.02
C THR A 39 9.38 10.83 -8.25
N ALA A 40 10.09 11.75 -8.91
CA ALA A 40 10.45 13.04 -8.34
C ALA A 40 10.49 14.13 -9.42
N GLN A 41 10.08 15.33 -9.08
CA GLN A 41 10.23 16.50 -9.95
C GLN A 41 10.23 17.82 -9.18
N THR A 42 10.66 18.87 -9.86
CA THR A 42 10.65 20.24 -9.35
C THR A 42 9.48 21.01 -9.97
N ALA A 43 8.78 21.80 -9.17
CA ALA A 43 7.71 22.69 -9.63
C ALA A 43 7.84 24.07 -8.99
N ASP A 44 7.54 25.11 -9.74
CA ASP A 44 7.62 26.49 -9.25
C ASP A 44 6.47 26.81 -8.27
N PRO A 45 6.68 27.72 -7.30
CA PRO A 45 5.61 28.17 -6.43
C PRO A 45 4.43 28.75 -7.22
N GLY A 46 3.21 28.34 -6.88
CA GLY A 46 1.99 28.72 -7.60
C GLY A 46 1.65 27.83 -8.79
N SER A 47 2.44 26.78 -9.06
CA SER A 47 2.19 25.80 -10.12
C SER A 47 1.74 24.44 -9.57
N THR A 48 1.39 23.55 -10.49
CA THR A 48 0.96 22.17 -10.20
C THR A 48 1.97 21.21 -10.82
N ALA A 49 2.48 20.30 -10.01
CA ALA A 49 3.26 19.15 -10.47
C ALA A 49 2.31 18.01 -10.81
N GLU A 50 2.44 17.43 -12.00
CA GLU A 50 1.61 16.32 -12.48
C GLU A 50 2.43 15.03 -12.53
N TYR A 51 1.87 13.96 -11.98
CA TYR A 51 2.47 12.63 -11.95
C TYR A 51 1.49 11.63 -12.55
N THR A 52 1.99 10.75 -13.42
CA THR A 52 1.21 9.59 -13.87
C THR A 52 1.34 8.48 -12.85
N ILE A 53 0.22 8.01 -12.32
CA ILE A 53 0.13 6.84 -11.45
C ILE A 53 -0.43 5.70 -12.29
N ASN A 54 0.38 4.67 -12.50
CA ASN A 54 -0.07 3.44 -13.14
C ASN A 54 -0.60 2.49 -12.06
N VAL A 55 -1.86 2.08 -12.22
CA VAL A 55 -2.59 1.17 -11.32
C VAL A 55 -2.74 -0.16 -12.03
N ARG A 56 -2.07 -1.20 -11.53
CA ARG A 56 -2.03 -2.52 -12.17
C ARG A 56 -2.77 -3.56 -11.35
N ASN A 57 -3.59 -4.36 -12.03
CA ASN A 57 -4.18 -5.57 -11.47
C ASN A 57 -3.23 -6.75 -11.68
N ASP A 58 -2.60 -7.21 -10.60
CA ASP A 58 -1.76 -8.41 -10.60
C ASP A 58 -2.51 -9.65 -10.09
N GLY A 59 -3.77 -9.49 -9.67
CA GLY A 59 -4.66 -10.55 -9.22
C GLY A 59 -5.27 -11.34 -10.38
N GLU A 60 -5.98 -12.42 -10.03
CA GLU A 60 -6.58 -13.36 -10.99
C GLU A 60 -7.98 -12.93 -11.48
N ASN A 61 -8.63 -11.99 -10.80
CA ASN A 61 -9.97 -11.52 -11.12
C ASN A 61 -9.96 -10.03 -11.48
N GLU A 62 -10.98 -9.59 -12.20
CA GLU A 62 -11.25 -8.16 -12.38
C GLU A 62 -11.41 -7.47 -11.01
N MET A 63 -10.91 -6.24 -10.86
CA MET A 63 -10.97 -5.49 -9.60
C MET A 63 -11.47 -4.06 -9.75
N THR A 64 -12.01 -3.51 -8.68
CA THR A 64 -12.26 -2.07 -8.49
C THR A 64 -11.19 -1.48 -7.58
N VAL A 65 -10.78 -0.23 -7.83
CA VAL A 65 -9.74 0.44 -7.04
C VAL A 65 -10.21 1.80 -6.56
N GLN A 66 -10.02 2.08 -5.28
CA GLN A 66 -10.15 3.43 -4.71
C GLN A 66 -8.77 3.97 -4.38
N LEU A 67 -8.52 5.20 -4.81
CA LEU A 67 -7.24 5.88 -4.60
C LEU A 67 -7.40 7.03 -3.62
N SER A 68 -6.36 7.27 -2.83
CA SER A 68 -6.24 8.43 -1.95
C SER A 68 -4.83 8.98 -2.02
N ALA A 69 -4.68 10.29 -1.82
CA ALA A 69 -3.38 10.95 -1.74
C ALA A 69 -3.22 11.58 -0.35
N SER A 70 -2.05 11.42 0.25
CA SER A 70 -1.73 11.99 1.56
C SER A 70 -0.28 12.46 1.61
N GLN A 71 0.00 13.36 2.55
CA GLN A 71 1.29 14.02 2.71
C GLN A 71 1.47 14.46 4.17
N GLY A 72 2.72 14.56 4.62
CA GLY A 72 3.07 14.85 6.00
C GLY A 72 2.81 16.30 6.43
N ALA A 73 2.91 16.57 7.74
CA ALA A 73 2.69 17.91 8.31
C ALA A 73 3.79 18.92 7.90
N GLU A 74 4.96 18.42 7.53
CA GLU A 74 6.11 19.15 6.99
C GLU A 74 5.85 19.70 5.58
N CYS A 75 4.84 19.19 4.87
CA CYS A 75 4.43 19.63 3.53
C CYS A 75 3.61 20.93 3.57
N GLN A 76 4.01 21.90 4.39
CA GLN A 76 3.33 23.20 4.45
C GLN A 76 3.24 23.81 3.04
N GLY A 77 2.02 24.20 2.65
CA GLY A 77 1.77 24.86 1.38
C GLY A 77 1.72 23.93 0.18
N TYR A 78 1.72 22.61 0.36
CA TYR A 78 1.40 21.63 -0.68
C TYR A 78 -0.03 21.13 -0.51
N THR A 79 -0.74 20.83 -1.59
CA THR A 79 -2.02 20.08 -1.55
C THR A 79 -2.11 19.11 -2.71
N SER A 80 -2.49 17.87 -2.41
CA SER A 80 -2.51 16.78 -3.39
C SER A 80 -3.91 16.26 -3.68
N THR A 81 -4.17 15.87 -4.92
CA THR A 81 -5.41 15.22 -5.36
C THR A 81 -5.08 14.19 -6.42
N VAL A 82 -5.61 12.98 -6.28
CA VAL A 82 -5.42 11.89 -7.25
C VAL A 82 -6.75 11.59 -7.94
N GLU A 83 -6.72 11.46 -9.25
CA GLU A 83 -7.86 10.98 -10.04
C GLU A 83 -8.23 9.54 -9.64
N GLN A 84 -9.47 9.16 -9.85
CA GLN A 84 -9.93 7.81 -9.56
C GLN A 84 -9.90 6.95 -10.81
N VAL A 85 -9.67 5.65 -10.63
CA VAL A 85 -9.88 4.66 -11.68
C VAL A 85 -11.35 4.62 -12.04
N GLN A 86 -11.64 4.65 -13.34
CA GLN A 86 -13.01 4.65 -13.85
C GLN A 86 -13.46 3.22 -14.14
N GLY A 87 -14.32 2.67 -13.27
CA GLY A 87 -14.85 1.33 -13.44
C GLY A 87 -13.93 0.25 -12.89
N THR A 88 -13.70 -0.80 -13.67
CA THR A 88 -12.96 -1.99 -13.28
C THR A 88 -11.68 -2.16 -14.10
N ILE A 89 -10.69 -2.83 -13.51
CA ILE A 89 -9.43 -3.20 -14.19
C ILE A 89 -9.42 -4.72 -14.36
N ALA A 90 -9.35 -5.20 -15.60
CA ALA A 90 -9.29 -6.63 -15.89
C ALA A 90 -8.00 -7.28 -15.37
N GLU A 91 -7.99 -8.60 -15.27
CA GLU A 91 -6.81 -9.41 -14.88
C GLU A 91 -5.59 -9.03 -15.75
N GLY A 92 -4.47 -8.70 -15.12
CA GLY A 92 -3.21 -8.42 -15.79
C GLY A 92 -3.15 -7.07 -16.53
N GLU A 93 -4.23 -6.30 -16.56
CA GLU A 93 -4.31 -4.97 -17.19
C GLU A 93 -3.92 -3.86 -16.20
N ALA A 94 -3.73 -2.66 -16.73
CA ALA A 94 -3.41 -1.48 -15.95
C ALA A 94 -4.11 -0.23 -16.49
N GLU A 95 -4.40 0.71 -15.59
CA GLU A 95 -4.98 2.02 -15.91
C GLU A 95 -4.07 3.13 -15.40
N ASP A 96 -3.91 4.18 -16.20
CA ASP A 96 -3.16 5.38 -15.81
C ASP A 96 -4.11 6.46 -15.31
N VAL A 97 -3.79 7.04 -14.16
CA VAL A 97 -4.49 8.19 -13.58
C VAL A 97 -3.51 9.29 -13.19
N THR A 98 -3.99 10.52 -13.07
CA THR A 98 -3.12 11.66 -12.73
C THR A 98 -3.17 12.00 -11.25
N LEU A 99 -2.00 12.15 -10.63
CA LEU A 99 -1.83 12.84 -9.34
C LEU A 99 -1.42 14.28 -9.59
N PHE A 100 -2.16 15.21 -9.01
CA PHE A 100 -1.89 16.64 -9.01
C PHE A 100 -1.37 17.07 -7.64
N VAL A 101 -0.15 17.63 -7.60
CA VAL A 101 0.43 18.23 -6.39
C VAL A 101 0.57 19.73 -6.60
N ASN A 102 -0.23 20.51 -5.89
CA ASN A 102 -0.26 21.97 -6.01
C ASN A 102 0.67 22.61 -4.97
N LEU A 103 1.48 23.58 -5.41
CA LEU A 103 2.40 24.31 -4.55
C LEU A 103 1.91 25.74 -4.38
N SER A 104 1.69 26.17 -3.14
CA SER A 104 1.47 27.58 -2.82
C SER A 104 2.77 28.40 -2.91
N ALA A 105 2.65 29.74 -2.91
CA ALA A 105 3.80 30.65 -2.97
C ALA A 105 4.80 30.48 -1.81
N ASN A 106 4.33 29.98 -0.65
CA ASN A 106 5.13 29.78 0.56
C ASN A 106 5.34 28.29 0.87
N ALA A 107 5.29 27.44 -0.15
CA ALA A 107 5.53 26.01 0.01
C ALA A 107 6.90 25.74 0.65
N ALA A 108 6.97 24.70 1.48
CA ALA A 108 8.22 24.18 2.00
C ALA A 108 9.15 23.71 0.85
N GLU A 109 10.43 23.51 1.14
CA GLU A 109 11.45 23.15 0.14
C GLU A 109 11.11 21.86 -0.63
N SER A 110 10.54 20.87 0.05
CA SER A 110 10.13 19.61 -0.56
C SER A 110 8.96 18.99 0.18
N CYS A 111 8.18 18.20 -0.53
CA CYS A 111 7.13 17.37 0.04
C CYS A 111 7.15 15.97 -0.57
N GLU A 112 6.95 14.95 0.26
CA GLU A 112 6.61 13.60 -0.19
C GLU A 112 5.09 13.43 -0.15
N THR A 113 4.54 12.96 -1.27
CA THR A 113 3.12 12.62 -1.40
C THR A 113 3.00 11.14 -1.65
N THR A 114 2.25 10.45 -0.79
CA THR A 114 1.95 9.02 -0.92
C THR A 114 0.54 8.85 -1.50
N VAL A 115 0.45 8.13 -2.61
CA VAL A 115 -0.80 7.63 -3.16
C VAL A 115 -1.02 6.22 -2.65
N SER A 116 -2.18 5.95 -2.07
CA SER A 116 -2.57 4.64 -1.58
C SER A 116 -3.79 4.12 -2.35
N ALA A 117 -3.73 2.84 -2.71
CA ALA A 117 -4.81 2.10 -3.35
C ALA A 117 -5.43 1.10 -2.38
N VAL A 118 -6.75 0.98 -2.45
CA VAL A 118 -7.52 -0.15 -1.90
C VAL A 118 -8.25 -0.81 -3.04
N ALA A 119 -7.93 -2.07 -3.31
CA ALA A 119 -8.49 -2.87 -4.40
C ALA A 119 -9.45 -3.94 -3.88
N ASN A 120 -10.54 -4.17 -4.58
CA ASN A 120 -11.52 -5.24 -4.28
C ASN A 120 -11.82 -6.03 -5.55
N GLU A 121 -11.71 -7.35 -5.50
CA GLU A 121 -12.09 -8.22 -6.61
C GLU A 121 -13.61 -8.16 -6.89
N VAL A 122 -13.97 -8.23 -8.17
CA VAL A 122 -15.35 -8.29 -8.63
C VAL A 122 -15.82 -9.74 -8.62
N GLY A 123 -16.68 -10.08 -7.66
CA GLY A 123 -17.22 -11.44 -7.53
C GLY A 123 -16.21 -12.48 -7.03
N GLY A 124 -15.00 -12.04 -6.69
CA GLY A 124 -13.96 -12.82 -6.02
C GLY A 124 -14.05 -12.72 -4.50
N ASP A 125 -12.90 -12.82 -3.85
CA ASP A 125 -12.83 -12.80 -2.40
C ASP A 125 -13.08 -11.38 -1.82
N PRO A 126 -13.80 -11.24 -0.67
CA PRO A 126 -14.03 -9.92 -0.07
C PRO A 126 -12.80 -9.29 0.59
N THR A 127 -11.64 -9.95 0.62
CA THR A 127 -10.42 -9.44 1.26
C THR A 127 -9.75 -8.39 0.38
N PRO A 128 -9.68 -7.12 0.80
CA PRO A 128 -9.12 -6.07 -0.03
C PRO A 128 -7.60 -6.17 -0.18
N GLY A 129 -7.11 -5.83 -1.37
CA GLY A 129 -5.71 -5.58 -1.67
C GLY A 129 -5.31 -4.14 -1.35
N GLN A 130 -4.04 -3.92 -1.01
CA GLN A 130 -3.50 -2.59 -0.74
C GLN A 130 -2.13 -2.43 -1.38
N ALA A 131 -1.88 -1.24 -1.92
CA ALA A 131 -0.58 -0.82 -2.43
C ALA A 131 -0.41 0.68 -2.25
N ASP A 132 0.83 1.14 -2.22
CA ASP A 132 1.15 2.55 -2.18
C ASP A 132 2.35 2.88 -3.08
N VAL A 133 2.41 4.15 -3.51
CA VAL A 133 3.56 4.72 -4.20
C VAL A 133 3.79 6.13 -3.69
N THR A 134 5.06 6.50 -3.50
CA THR A 134 5.44 7.83 -3.02
C THR A 134 6.17 8.59 -4.11
N VAL A 135 5.81 9.86 -4.29
CA VAL A 135 6.50 10.80 -5.16
C VAL A 135 7.05 11.97 -4.35
N THR A 136 8.15 12.57 -4.83
CA THR A 136 8.73 13.77 -4.23
C THR A 136 8.49 14.97 -5.13
N THR A 137 7.95 16.05 -4.58
CA THR A 137 7.87 17.35 -5.25
C THR A 137 8.78 18.34 -4.55
N THR A 138 9.75 18.88 -5.27
CA THR A 138 10.66 19.92 -4.76
C THR A 138 10.20 21.28 -5.27
N ARG A 139 10.20 22.27 -4.38
CA ARG A 139 9.95 23.66 -4.74
C ARG A 139 11.10 24.17 -5.62
N GLY A 140 10.76 24.74 -6.77
CA GLY A 140 11.71 25.48 -7.61
C GLY A 140 12.02 26.87 -7.05
N ASP A 141 13.12 27.46 -7.52
CA ASP A 141 13.57 28.79 -7.09
C ASP A 141 12.62 29.93 -7.49
N GLY A 142 11.53 29.66 -8.22
CA GLY A 142 10.51 30.66 -8.56
C GLY A 142 11.01 31.72 -9.53
N GLY A 143 11.88 31.33 -10.47
CA GLY A 143 12.45 32.20 -11.49
C GLY A 143 11.42 32.62 -12.56
N GLY A 144 10.46 33.47 -12.20
CA GLY A 144 9.59 34.19 -13.14
C GLY A 144 10.14 35.59 -13.40
N GLY A 145 10.52 35.86 -14.66
CA GLY A 145 11.03 37.16 -15.13
C GLY A 145 9.97 38.24 -15.34
#